data_AF-A0A371DTN0-F1
#
_entry.id   AF-A0A371DTN0-F1
#
_cell.length_a   1.000
_cell.length_b   1.000
_cell.length_c   1.000
_cell.angle_alpha   90.00
_cell.angle_beta   90.00
_cell.angle_gamma   90.00
#
_symmetry.space_group_name_H-M   'P 1'
#
loop_
_entity.id
_entity.type
_entity.pdbx_description
1 polymer ?
#
loop_
_entity_poly.entity_id
_entity_poly.type
_entity_poly.pdbx_seq_one_letter_code
_entity_poly.pdbx_strand_id
1 'polypeptide(L)' 'SLLELFPSWLLAVPKKKTSHSRKAMRSANKGLKDKQNLVHCPACGSPKLAHNLCPTCYRELNVGWK' A
#
# COMPACT_ATOMS: atom_id res chain seq x y z
N SER A 1 6.78 -5.29 43.16
CA SER A 1 7.09 -6.74 43.16
C SER A 1 7.97 -7.09 41.95
N LEU A 2 8.70 -8.20 41.93
CA LEU A 2 9.61 -8.56 40.81
C LEU A 2 8.87 -8.62 39.44
N LEU A 3 7.56 -8.85 39.47
CA LEU A 3 6.66 -8.79 38.32
C LEU A 3 6.46 -7.37 37.73
N GLU A 4 6.68 -6.30 38.49
CA GLU A 4 6.61 -4.91 38.01
C GLU A 4 7.86 -4.49 37.23
N LEU A 5 8.96 -5.26 37.36
CA LEU A 5 10.23 -5.00 36.67
C LEU A 5 10.23 -5.54 35.24
N PHE A 6 9.32 -6.47 34.92
CA PHE A 6 9.19 -7.04 33.58
C PHE A 6 8.15 -6.25 32.78
N PRO A 7 8.59 -5.46 31.79
CA PRO A 7 7.65 -4.73 30.96
C PRO A 7 6.75 -5.69 30.17
N SER A 8 5.49 -5.28 29.95
CA SER A 8 4.43 -6.09 29.34
C SER A 8 4.80 -6.72 27.98
N TRP A 9 5.75 -6.14 27.25
CA TRP A 9 6.25 -6.66 25.98
C TRP A 9 7.01 -7.98 26.11
N LEU A 10 7.62 -8.30 27.26
CA LEU A 10 8.26 -9.60 27.51
C LEU A 10 7.24 -10.74 27.67
N LEU A 11 6.03 -10.43 28.14
CA LEU A 11 4.94 -11.39 28.29
C LEU A 11 4.15 -11.59 26.98
N ALA A 12 4.17 -10.60 26.09
CA ALA A 12 3.45 -10.60 24.81
C ALA A 12 4.31 -11.10 23.63
N VAL A 13 5.07 -12.18 23.81
CA VAL A 13 5.94 -12.76 22.78
C VAL A 13 5.29 -13.99 22.13
N PRO A 14 5.40 -14.17 20.80
CA PRO A 14 4.95 -15.41 20.15
C PRO A 14 5.64 -16.63 20.77
N LYS A 15 4.84 -17.53 21.36
CA LYS A 15 5.38 -18.72 22.04
C LYS A 15 6.09 -19.70 21.08
N LYS A 16 5.67 -19.73 19.82
CA LYS A 16 6.18 -20.66 18.78
C LYS A 16 6.21 -19.97 17.41
N LYS A 17 7.14 -20.42 16.55
CA LYS A 17 7.23 -20.01 15.15
C LYS A 17 5.99 -20.50 14.38
N THR A 18 5.43 -19.66 13.52
CA THR A 18 4.31 -20.04 12.64
C THR A 18 4.78 -20.98 11.54
N SER A 19 4.01 -22.04 11.23
CA SER A 19 4.33 -22.95 10.12
C SER A 19 4.19 -22.26 8.75
N HIS A 20 4.88 -22.81 7.74
CA HIS A 20 4.81 -22.31 6.35
C HIS A 20 3.38 -22.21 5.83
N SER A 21 2.58 -23.26 6.04
CA SER A 21 1.17 -23.30 5.62
C SER A 21 0.31 -22.21 6.29
N ARG A 22 0.44 -22.01 7.61
CA ARG A 22 -0.28 -20.95 8.34
C ARG A 22 0.14 -19.54 7.88
N LYS A 23 1.41 -19.35 7.55
CA LYS A 23 1.91 -18.08 6.98
C LYS A 23 1.29 -17.83 5.59
N ALA A 24 1.30 -18.85 4.72
CA ALA A 24 0.79 -18.76 3.35
C ALA A 24 -0.73 -18.48 3.30
N MET A 25 -1.52 -19.18 4.11
CA MET A 25 -2.97 -18.93 4.22
C MET A 25 -3.27 -17.49 4.67
N ARG A 26 -2.47 -16.94 5.59
CA ARG A 26 -2.64 -15.55 6.03
C ARG A 26 -2.30 -14.53 4.94
N SER A 27 -1.34 -14.83 4.06
CA SER A 27 -0.96 -13.95 2.95
C SER A 27 -1.89 -14.05 1.74
N ALA A 28 -2.62 -15.16 1.57
CA ALA A 28 -3.47 -15.40 0.40
C ALA A 28 -4.49 -14.28 0.13
N ASN A 29 -5.04 -13.68 1.19
CA ASN A 29 -6.05 -12.62 1.07
C ASN A 29 -5.48 -11.22 0.79
N LYS A 30 -4.15 -11.08 0.64
CA LYS A 30 -3.46 -9.79 0.48
C LYS A 30 -3.05 -9.50 -0.97
N GLY A 31 -3.72 -10.12 -1.94
CA GLY A 31 -3.49 -9.87 -3.37
C GLY A 31 -3.79 -8.42 -3.76
N LEU A 32 -3.07 -7.93 -4.77
CA LEU A 32 -3.33 -6.60 -5.33
C LEU A 32 -4.67 -6.64 -6.07
N LYS A 33 -5.52 -5.65 -5.82
CA LYS A 33 -6.80 -5.52 -6.53
C LYS A 33 -6.60 -4.73 -7.82
N ASP A 34 -7.27 -5.18 -8.88
CA ASP A 34 -7.26 -4.47 -10.15
C ASP A 34 -7.93 -3.10 -10.03
N LYS A 35 -7.32 -2.08 -10.64
CA LYS A 35 -7.85 -0.73 -10.68
C LYS A 35 -8.72 -0.55 -11.92
N GLN A 36 -10.02 -0.36 -11.71
CA GLN A 36 -10.99 -0.10 -12.79
C GLN A 36 -11.17 1.39 -13.08
N ASN A 37 -10.61 2.26 -12.26
CA ASN A 37 -10.79 3.71 -12.32
C ASN A 37 -9.74 4.41 -13.19
N LEU A 38 -9.34 3.79 -14.31
CA LEU A 38 -8.45 4.37 -15.30
C LEU A 38 -9.29 4.96 -16.44
N VAL A 39 -9.04 6.22 -16.76
CA VAL A 39 -9.72 6.95 -17.84
C VAL A 39 -8.69 7.65 -18.72
N HIS A 40 -9.04 7.92 -19.97
CA HIS A 40 -8.17 8.69 -20.87
C HIS A 40 -8.17 10.18 -20.49
N CYS A 41 -7.02 10.83 -20.61
CA CYS A 41 -6.92 12.28 -20.46
C CYS A 41 -7.56 12.99 -21.65
N PRO A 42 -8.39 14.03 -21.45
CA PRO A 42 -9.01 14.77 -22.55
C PRO A 42 -8.03 15.63 -23.36
N ALA A 43 -6.86 15.96 -22.81
CA ALA A 43 -5.86 16.79 -23.50
C ALA A 43 -4.87 15.95 -24.32
N CYS A 44 -4.22 14.96 -23.69
CA CYS A 44 -3.14 14.19 -24.32
C CYS A 44 -3.49 12.72 -24.62
N GLY A 45 -4.68 12.23 -24.25
CA GLY A 45 -5.11 10.84 -24.46
C GLY A 45 -4.46 9.79 -23.55
N SER A 46 -3.39 10.13 -22.82
CA SER A 46 -2.71 9.18 -21.91
C SER A 46 -3.61 8.70 -20.76
N PRO A 47 -3.41 7.48 -20.23
CA PRO A 47 -4.22 6.96 -19.14
C PRO A 47 -3.94 7.73 -17.85
N LYS A 48 -5.01 8.12 -17.15
CA LYS A 48 -4.95 8.78 -15.85
C LYS A 48 -5.95 8.14 -14.88
N LEU A 49 -5.76 8.40 -13.59
CA LEU A 49 -6.76 8.01 -12.60
C LEU A 49 -8.01 8.89 -12.75
N ALA A 50 -9.19 8.31 -12.53
CA ALA A 50 -10.44 9.06 -12.40
C ALA A 50 -10.31 10.10 -11.27
N HIS A 51 -10.93 11.27 -11.47
CA HIS A 51 -10.88 12.42 -10.55
C HIS A 51 -9.49 12.98 -10.21
N ASN A 52 -8.44 12.57 -10.95
CA ASN A 52 -7.09 13.09 -10.77
C ASN A 52 -6.62 13.84 -12.02
N LEU A 53 -5.69 14.77 -11.82
CA LEU A 53 -4.99 15.45 -12.89
C LEU A 53 -4.07 14.46 -13.62
N CYS A 54 -3.91 14.65 -14.92
CA CYS A 54 -3.03 13.80 -15.71
C CYS A 54 -1.56 14.07 -15.36
N PRO A 55 -0.77 13.04 -14.99
CA PRO A 55 0.63 13.25 -14.58
C PRO A 55 1.51 13.77 -15.72
N THR A 56 1.22 13.41 -16.97
CA THR A 56 1.98 13.86 -18.14
C THR A 56 1.73 15.33 -18.42
N CYS A 57 0.45 15.74 -18.56
CA CYS A 57 0.08 17.14 -18.78
C CYS A 57 0.55 18.03 -17.63
N TYR A 58 0.41 17.58 -16.37
CA TYR A 58 0.88 18.35 -15.22
C TYR A 58 2.38 18.60 -15.29
N ARG A 59 3.17 17.59 -15.66
CA ARG A 59 4.63 17.72 -15.80
C ARG A 59 4.99 18.70 -16.92
N GLU A 60 4.34 18.61 -18.08
CA GLU A 60 4.58 19.49 -19.22
C GLU A 60 4.26 20.95 -18.89
N LEU A 61 3.11 21.21 -18.28
CA LEU A 61 2.72 22.55 -17.86
C LEU A 61 3.70 23.12 -16.81
N ASN A 62 4.08 22.32 -15.83
CA ASN A 62 4.99 22.76 -14.77
C ASN A 62 6.41 23.06 -15.29
N VAL A 63 6.87 22.33 -16.31
CA VAL A 63 8.15 22.62 -16.98
C VAL A 63 8.04 23.88 -17.83
N GLY A 64 6.95 24.05 -18.59
CA GLY A 64 6.79 25.22 -19.46
C GLY A 64 6.50 26.54 -18.73
N TRP A 65 6.03 26.47 -17.49
CA TRP A 65 5.74 27.66 -16.65
C TRP A 65 6.92 28.07 -15.77
N LYS A 66 7.98 27.26 -15.72
CA LYS A 66 9.28 27.64 -15.17
C LYS A 66 10.12 28.31 -16.24
#